data_AF-A0A094AWF4-F1
#
_entry.id   AF-A0A094AWF4-F1
#
_cell.length_a   1.000
_cell.length_b   1.000
_cell.length_c   1.000
_cell.angle_alpha   90.00
_cell.angle_beta   90.00
_cell.angle_gamma   90.00
#
_symmetry.space_group_name_H-M   'P 1'
#
loop_
_entity.id
_entity.type
_entity.pdbx_description
1 polymer ?
#
loop_
_entity_poly.entity_id
_entity_poly.type
_entity_poly.pdbx_seq_one_letter_code
_entity_poly.pdbx_strand_id
1 'polypeptide(L)'
;MEGQPDVERIIKYHFTSPHIFEEAFEAAGVSELNKGVTGQRHGNKRLALVGDALIRLAILDRWFPSGASTEEGNNLVSDLASNNALKNVVERDDLVRFVVKNPSQKGGPQRATLASTTEAIVGAVWCNGVPACDRYRAPNDNMESNERTPLIAVLRIAPRRQRYQNIVVFRFFAFAFGSTLILVVLFVLRRPRPVVDTQICHSSLGTSKAYAGAKALNNNIDDFCQEVTNNEPVTTIGWTWSKIYYRNTPEEYTMTVAISNRAFSSYENQCIGAMRSIINGCDVPVNGSNPMNWKQGGKRLHGDYTYKIDIFRQNRPWPPPTKPRQACEGWYKIIWQHYDIYGGGWANYDWGAKSLQPAINPCCGLGSLTGWNFEYFDEPDENGYEWHSWFNTAIGTRRRCFDNNRIQCAAGGPCDSYCGGNG
;
A
#
# COMPACT_ATOMS: atom_id res chain seq x y z
N MET A 1 13.16 -31.58 8.40
CA MET A 1 14.40 -30.79 8.59
C MET A 1 14.32 -29.97 9.88
N GLU A 2 15.38 -29.94 10.70
CA GLU A 2 15.48 -29.07 11.88
C GLU A 2 15.50 -27.61 11.43
N GLY A 3 14.55 -26.78 11.88
CA GLY A 3 14.42 -25.37 11.49
C GLY A 3 13.26 -25.01 10.55
N GLN A 4 12.42 -25.96 10.12
CA GLN A 4 11.23 -25.65 9.30
C GLN A 4 10.34 -24.55 9.90
N PRO A 5 9.94 -24.59 11.19
CA PRO A 5 9.09 -23.54 11.78
C PRO A 5 9.74 -22.16 11.75
N ASP A 6 11.08 -22.08 11.82
CA ASP A 6 11.80 -20.81 11.76
C ASP A 6 11.86 -20.27 10.34
N VAL A 7 12.09 -21.13 9.35
CA VAL A 7 12.02 -20.72 7.94
C VAL A 7 10.60 -20.28 7.59
N GLU A 8 9.58 -21.05 7.95
CA GLU A 8 8.17 -20.71 7.71
C GLU A 8 7.79 -19.37 8.36
N ARG A 9 8.38 -19.04 9.53
CA ARG A 9 8.23 -17.74 10.19
C ARG A 9 8.94 -16.62 9.42
N ILE A 10 10.15 -16.87 8.92
CA ILE A 10 10.94 -15.90 8.14
C ILE A 10 10.23 -15.57 6.81
N ILE A 11 9.81 -16.60 6.06
CA ILE A 11 9.14 -16.42 4.76
C ILE A 11 7.62 -16.18 4.90
N LYS A 12 7.09 -16.23 6.13
CA LYS A 12 5.67 -16.09 6.48
C LYS A 12 4.74 -17.00 5.65
N TYR A 13 5.18 -18.24 5.42
CA TYR A 13 4.42 -19.24 4.67
C TYR A 13 4.52 -20.58 5.37
N HIS A 14 3.38 -21.22 5.62
CA HIS A 14 3.32 -22.55 6.20
C HIS A 14 3.19 -23.60 5.08
N PHE A 15 4.12 -24.55 5.04
CA PHE A 15 4.07 -25.65 4.09
C PHE A 15 3.17 -26.76 4.62
N THR A 16 2.18 -27.12 3.83
CA THR A 16 1.35 -28.31 4.09
C THR A 16 2.08 -29.60 3.77
N SER A 17 3.09 -29.53 2.89
CA SER A 17 3.89 -30.65 2.42
C SER A 17 5.37 -30.49 2.83
N PRO A 18 5.81 -31.11 3.93
CA PRO A 18 7.20 -31.03 4.41
C PRO A 18 8.24 -31.44 3.38
N HIS A 19 7.92 -32.38 2.48
CA HIS A 19 8.84 -32.85 1.44
C HIS A 19 9.16 -31.79 0.39
N ILE A 20 8.20 -30.92 0.04
CA ILE A 20 8.40 -29.81 -0.91
C ILE A 20 9.30 -28.74 -0.27
N PHE A 21 9.11 -28.52 1.04
CA PHE A 21 9.98 -27.65 1.82
C PHE A 21 11.41 -28.19 1.85
N GLU A 22 11.61 -29.45 2.21
CA GLU A 22 12.95 -30.06 2.26
C GLU A 22 13.65 -30.02 0.91
N GLU A 23 12.96 -30.38 -0.17
CA GLU A 23 13.53 -30.35 -1.51
C GLU A 23 13.98 -28.94 -1.92
N ALA A 24 13.27 -27.88 -1.52
CA ALA A 24 13.62 -26.50 -1.88
C ALA A 24 15.01 -26.08 -1.35
N PHE A 25 15.39 -26.61 -0.19
CA PHE A 25 16.63 -26.27 0.51
C PHE A 25 17.77 -27.26 0.24
N GLU A 26 17.49 -28.37 -0.45
CA GLU A 26 18.51 -29.35 -0.84
C GLU A 26 19.24 -28.94 -2.13
N ALA A 27 20.52 -28.59 -2.02
CA ALA A 27 21.33 -28.31 -3.20
C ALA A 27 21.44 -29.54 -4.12
N ALA A 28 21.58 -29.28 -5.42
CA ALA A 28 21.78 -30.35 -6.39
C ALA A 28 23.00 -31.24 -6.05
N GLY A 29 22.78 -32.56 -6.09
CA GLY A 29 23.82 -33.57 -5.84
C GLY A 29 23.99 -33.99 -4.38
N VAL A 30 23.14 -33.52 -3.45
CA VAL A 30 23.11 -34.01 -2.06
C VAL A 30 22.72 -35.50 -1.97
N SER A 31 21.80 -35.97 -2.82
CA SER A 31 21.26 -37.34 -2.80
C SER A 31 22.23 -38.43 -3.30
N GLU A 32 23.47 -38.11 -3.70
CA GLU A 32 24.43 -39.12 -4.20
C GLU A 32 25.09 -39.96 -3.09
N LEU A 33 24.95 -39.60 -1.81
CA LEU A 33 25.67 -40.26 -0.70
C LEU A 33 24.87 -41.31 0.07
N ASN A 34 23.53 -41.35 -0.05
CA ASN A 34 22.70 -42.36 0.61
C ASN A 34 22.24 -43.44 -0.38
N LYS A 35 23.07 -44.47 -0.56
CA LYS A 35 22.73 -45.71 -1.29
C LYS A 35 21.62 -46.46 -0.55
N GLY A 36 20.37 -46.03 -0.68
CA GLY A 36 19.22 -46.70 -0.06
C GLY A 36 17.90 -45.95 -0.14
N VAL A 37 17.90 -44.66 -0.47
CA VAL A 37 16.67 -43.88 -0.67
C VAL A 37 16.60 -43.50 -2.14
N THR A 38 15.51 -43.84 -2.81
CA THR A 38 15.16 -43.34 -4.15
C THR A 38 14.81 -41.86 -4.07
N GLY A 39 15.78 -41.01 -3.72
CA GLY A 39 15.71 -39.55 -3.78
C GLY A 39 16.33 -39.06 -5.08
N GLN A 40 15.64 -38.19 -5.80
CA GLN A 40 16.01 -37.80 -7.16
C GLN A 40 17.39 -37.11 -7.24
N ARG A 41 18.18 -37.48 -8.26
CA ARG A 41 19.50 -36.91 -8.62
C ARG A 41 19.56 -35.37 -8.80
N HIS A 42 18.45 -34.64 -8.65
CA HIS A 42 18.33 -33.25 -9.08
C HIS A 42 18.29 -32.22 -7.95
N GLY A 43 18.08 -32.62 -6.69
CA GLY A 43 17.88 -31.68 -5.57
C GLY A 43 16.80 -30.63 -5.90
N ASN A 44 17.01 -29.40 -5.45
CA ASN A 44 16.10 -28.28 -5.63
C ASN A 44 15.90 -27.79 -7.08
N LYS A 45 16.61 -28.34 -8.07
CA LYS A 45 16.63 -27.80 -9.45
C LYS A 45 15.27 -27.79 -10.15
N ARG A 46 14.41 -28.78 -9.89
CA ARG A 46 13.08 -28.81 -10.55
C ARG A 46 12.16 -27.73 -10.00
N LEU A 47 12.21 -27.49 -8.68
CA LEU A 47 11.51 -26.39 -8.04
C LEU A 47 12.10 -25.05 -8.48
N ALA A 48 13.43 -24.96 -8.59
CA ALA A 48 14.11 -23.77 -9.09
C ALA A 48 13.67 -23.41 -10.51
N LEU A 49 13.53 -24.38 -11.41
CA LEU A 49 13.06 -24.13 -12.77
C LEU A 49 11.64 -23.56 -12.81
N VAL A 50 10.74 -24.06 -11.95
CA VAL A 50 9.39 -23.50 -11.78
C VAL A 50 9.48 -22.08 -11.20
N GLY A 51 10.34 -21.89 -10.20
CA GLY A 51 10.59 -20.61 -9.56
C GLY A 51 11.11 -19.53 -10.51
N ASP A 52 12.12 -19.83 -11.34
CA ASP A 52 12.69 -18.89 -12.32
C ASP A 52 11.60 -18.38 -13.28
N ALA A 53 10.76 -19.29 -13.81
CA ALA A 53 9.63 -18.91 -14.66
C ALA A 53 8.63 -18.00 -13.92
N LEU A 54 8.31 -18.31 -12.67
CA LEU A 54 7.39 -17.52 -11.85
C LEU A 54 7.96 -16.15 -11.50
N ILE A 55 9.25 -16.06 -11.17
CA ILE A 55 9.93 -14.80 -10.85
C ILE A 55 9.92 -13.88 -12.08
N ARG A 56 10.30 -14.41 -13.26
CA ARG A 56 10.25 -13.65 -14.51
C ARG A 56 8.85 -13.18 -14.84
N LEU A 57 7.85 -14.04 -14.67
CA LEU A 57 6.46 -13.69 -14.90
C LEU A 57 6.02 -12.57 -13.95
N ALA A 58 6.34 -12.67 -12.65
CA ALA A 58 6.00 -11.64 -11.66
C ALA A 58 6.63 -10.28 -11.98
N ILE A 59 7.89 -10.25 -12.44
CA ILE A 59 8.56 -9.01 -12.86
C ILE A 59 7.86 -8.42 -14.09
N LEU A 60 7.56 -9.25 -15.09
CA LEU A 60 6.92 -8.80 -16.33
C LEU A 60 5.46 -8.40 -16.13
N ASP A 61 4.75 -9.02 -15.18
CA ASP A 61 3.38 -8.66 -14.82
C ASP A 61 3.31 -7.26 -14.19
N ARG A 62 4.32 -6.86 -13.41
CA ARG A 62 4.46 -5.48 -12.91
C ARG A 62 4.87 -4.50 -14.01
N TRP A 63 5.72 -4.93 -14.95
CA TRP A 63 6.19 -4.08 -16.04
C TRP A 63 5.10 -3.84 -17.10
N PHE A 64 4.33 -4.86 -17.49
CA PHE A 64 3.43 -4.79 -18.66
C PHE A 64 2.39 -3.65 -18.61
N PRO A 65 1.71 -3.36 -17.47
CA PRO A 65 0.76 -2.26 -17.37
C PRO A 65 1.39 -0.86 -17.45
N SER A 66 2.70 -0.73 -17.25
CA SER A 66 3.39 0.56 -17.28
C SER A 66 3.43 1.20 -18.68
N GLY A 67 3.26 0.39 -19.74
CA GLY A 67 3.44 0.85 -21.12
C GLY A 67 4.90 1.15 -21.51
N ALA A 68 5.86 0.85 -20.62
CA ALA A 68 7.29 1.00 -20.86
C ALA A 68 7.78 0.09 -22.00
N SER A 69 8.96 0.41 -22.54
CA SER A 69 9.53 -0.29 -23.69
C SER A 69 9.90 -1.75 -23.34
N THR A 70 9.94 -2.61 -24.37
CA THR A 70 10.39 -4.00 -24.21
C THR A 70 11.83 -4.11 -23.75
N GLU A 71 12.66 -3.11 -24.06
CA GLU A 71 14.04 -3.03 -23.57
C GLU A 71 14.07 -2.83 -22.05
N GLU A 72 13.30 -1.88 -21.52
CA GLU A 72 13.19 -1.66 -20.08
C GLU A 72 12.65 -2.89 -19.36
N GLY A 73 11.65 -3.57 -19.92
CA GLY A 73 11.13 -4.82 -19.37
C GLY A 73 12.19 -5.93 -19.32
N ASN A 74 13.00 -6.06 -20.37
CA ASN A 74 14.07 -7.02 -20.41
C ASN A 74 15.22 -6.68 -19.43
N ASN A 75 15.54 -5.40 -19.28
CA ASN A 75 16.52 -4.92 -18.31
C ASN A 75 16.06 -5.19 -16.88
N LEU A 76 14.79 -4.92 -16.56
CA LEU A 76 14.20 -5.25 -15.25
C LEU A 76 14.32 -6.74 -14.91
N VAL A 77 13.99 -7.62 -15.86
CA VAL A 77 14.16 -9.07 -15.67
C VAL A 77 15.64 -9.42 -15.45
N SER A 78 16.52 -8.85 -16.27
CA SER A 78 17.96 -9.12 -16.20
C SER A 78 18.56 -8.68 -14.87
N ASP A 79 18.10 -7.56 -14.31
CA ASP A 79 18.61 -7.01 -13.05
C ASP A 79 18.05 -7.78 -11.85
N LEU A 80 16.73 -7.94 -11.79
CA LEU A 80 16.02 -8.46 -10.62
C LEU A 80 16.01 -10.00 -10.53
N ALA A 81 16.02 -10.70 -11.66
CA ALA A 81 16.11 -12.16 -11.72
C ALA A 81 17.57 -12.65 -11.89
N SER A 82 18.56 -11.77 -11.77
CA SER A 82 19.96 -12.19 -11.83
C SER A 82 20.33 -13.09 -10.65
N ASN A 83 21.26 -14.03 -10.88
CA ASN A 83 21.82 -14.84 -9.79
C ASN A 83 22.42 -14.00 -8.63
N ASN A 84 22.90 -12.79 -8.90
CA ASN A 84 23.39 -11.89 -7.85
C ASN A 84 22.22 -11.35 -7.00
N ALA A 85 21.17 -10.86 -7.65
CA ALA A 85 19.97 -10.37 -6.96
C ALA A 85 19.31 -11.49 -6.14
N LEU A 86 19.13 -12.67 -6.73
CA LEU A 86 18.49 -13.81 -6.07
C LEU A 86 19.33 -14.35 -4.90
N LYS A 87 20.66 -14.37 -5.00
CA LYS A 87 21.55 -14.70 -3.87
C LYS A 87 21.36 -13.73 -2.70
N ASN A 88 21.27 -12.43 -2.98
CA ASN A 88 21.17 -11.41 -1.93
C ASN A 88 19.87 -11.57 -1.11
N VAL A 89 18.80 -12.13 -1.69
CA VAL A 89 17.54 -12.40 -0.97
C VAL A 89 17.76 -13.40 0.17
N VAL A 90 18.34 -14.57 -0.11
CA VAL A 90 18.59 -15.58 0.92
C VAL A 90 19.66 -15.17 1.93
N GLU A 91 20.60 -14.29 1.55
CA GLU A 91 21.58 -13.71 2.47
C GLU A 91 20.96 -12.68 3.42
N ARG A 92 20.15 -11.76 2.90
CA ARG A 92 19.48 -10.73 3.68
C ARG A 92 18.54 -11.32 4.73
N ASP A 93 17.84 -12.39 4.37
CA ASP A 93 16.82 -13.01 5.21
C ASP A 93 17.39 -14.13 6.12
N ASP A 94 18.73 -14.24 6.19
CA ASP A 94 19.48 -15.25 6.96
C ASP A 94 19.05 -16.71 6.68
N LEU A 95 18.61 -16.96 5.44
CA LEU A 95 18.16 -18.28 4.99
C LEU A 95 19.32 -19.20 4.57
N VAL A 96 20.52 -18.64 4.38
CA VAL A 96 21.74 -19.36 3.98
C VAL A 96 22.05 -20.53 4.91
N ARG A 97 21.79 -20.38 6.21
CA ARG A 97 22.08 -21.40 7.23
C ARG A 97 21.22 -22.66 7.10
N PHE A 98 20.07 -22.56 6.43
CA PHE A 98 19.15 -23.70 6.21
C PHE A 98 19.43 -24.42 4.89
N VAL A 99 20.34 -23.92 4.05
CA VAL A 99 20.68 -24.55 2.76
C VAL A 99 21.54 -25.78 2.98
N VAL A 100 21.03 -26.94 2.59
CA VAL A 100 21.76 -28.20 2.63
C VAL A 100 22.73 -28.24 1.46
N LYS A 101 24.02 -28.12 1.74
CA LYS A 101 25.09 -28.06 0.74
C LYS A 101 25.38 -29.44 0.15
N ASN A 102 25.83 -29.46 -1.09
CA ASN A 102 26.41 -30.67 -1.65
C ASN A 102 27.76 -30.97 -0.94
N PRO A 103 27.98 -32.19 -0.40
CA PRO A 103 29.20 -32.54 0.35
C PRO A 103 30.51 -32.37 -0.43
N SER A 104 30.46 -32.33 -1.77
CA SER A 104 31.62 -32.08 -2.63
C SER A 104 31.98 -30.60 -2.77
N GLN A 105 31.16 -29.67 -2.27
CA GLN A 105 31.42 -28.24 -2.30
C GLN A 105 32.38 -27.84 -1.16
N LYS A 106 33.53 -27.23 -1.51
CA LYS A 106 34.45 -26.65 -0.52
C LYS A 106 33.98 -25.25 -0.12
N GLY A 107 33.75 -25.01 1.18
CA GLY A 107 33.44 -23.69 1.74
C GLY A 107 31.95 -23.36 1.91
N GLY A 108 31.60 -22.07 1.80
CA GLY A 108 30.20 -21.59 1.82
C GLY A 108 29.41 -22.03 0.58
N PRO A 109 28.06 -21.98 0.60
CA PRO A 109 27.27 -22.21 -0.61
C PRO A 109 27.67 -21.23 -1.71
N GLN A 110 27.87 -21.72 -2.93
CA GLN A 110 28.25 -20.87 -4.06
C GLN A 110 27.08 -19.99 -4.50
N ARG A 111 27.37 -18.87 -5.17
CA ARG A 111 26.36 -17.94 -5.70
C ARG A 111 25.22 -18.64 -6.44
N ALA A 112 25.55 -19.57 -7.34
CA ALA A 112 24.56 -20.28 -8.13
C ALA A 112 23.65 -21.18 -7.27
N THR A 113 24.20 -21.78 -6.20
CA THR A 113 23.42 -22.59 -5.25
C THR A 113 22.42 -21.71 -4.51
N LEU A 114 22.85 -20.56 -4.00
CA LEU A 114 22.00 -19.63 -3.27
C LEU A 114 20.89 -19.03 -4.15
N ALA A 115 21.22 -18.60 -5.37
CA ALA A 115 20.23 -18.14 -6.34
C ALA A 115 19.20 -19.23 -6.65
N SER A 116 19.66 -20.45 -6.91
CA SER A 116 18.79 -21.59 -7.20
C SER A 116 17.92 -21.99 -6.01
N THR A 117 18.40 -21.81 -4.77
CA THR A 117 17.57 -21.97 -3.57
C THR A 117 16.46 -20.93 -3.52
N THR A 118 16.73 -19.66 -3.81
CA THR A 118 15.69 -18.62 -3.88
C THR A 118 14.61 -18.99 -4.90
N GLU A 119 15.01 -19.40 -6.10
CA GLU A 119 14.09 -19.89 -7.12
C GLU A 119 13.30 -21.10 -6.61
N ALA A 120 13.98 -22.06 -5.98
CA ALA A 120 13.34 -23.26 -5.47
C ALA A 120 12.35 -22.99 -4.35
N ILE A 121 12.61 -22.04 -3.46
CA ILE A 121 11.65 -21.60 -2.43
C ILE A 121 10.39 -21.05 -3.11
N VAL A 122 10.54 -20.20 -4.13
CA VAL A 122 9.39 -19.67 -4.89
C VAL A 122 8.61 -20.79 -5.57
N GLY A 123 9.32 -21.72 -6.21
CA GLY A 123 8.74 -22.92 -6.83
C GLY A 123 8.04 -23.81 -5.81
N ALA A 124 8.62 -24.01 -4.63
CA ALA A 124 8.07 -24.82 -3.55
C ALA A 124 6.77 -24.25 -3.01
N VAL A 125 6.74 -22.94 -2.74
CA VAL A 125 5.52 -22.25 -2.29
C VAL A 125 4.40 -22.38 -3.32
N TRP A 126 4.73 -22.33 -4.61
CA TRP A 126 3.76 -22.59 -5.68
C TRP A 126 3.28 -24.05 -5.68
N CYS A 127 4.22 -24.99 -5.68
CA CYS A 127 3.96 -26.42 -5.74
C CYS A 127 3.18 -26.95 -4.53
N ASN A 128 3.33 -26.33 -3.35
CA ASN A 128 2.65 -26.75 -2.13
C ASN A 128 1.12 -26.67 -2.24
N GLY A 129 0.57 -25.83 -3.14
CA GLY A 129 -0.87 -25.72 -3.41
C GLY A 129 -1.35 -26.41 -4.70
N VAL A 130 -0.47 -27.05 -5.47
CA VAL A 130 -0.78 -27.59 -6.81
C VAL A 130 -0.65 -29.12 -6.82
N PRO A 131 -1.75 -29.87 -6.97
CA PRO A 131 -1.73 -31.34 -6.94
C PRO A 131 -0.79 -31.97 -7.97
N ALA A 132 -0.64 -31.34 -9.14
CA ALA A 132 0.26 -31.82 -10.20
C ALA A 132 1.75 -31.75 -9.83
N CYS A 133 2.12 -30.98 -8.81
CA CYS A 133 3.48 -30.86 -8.31
C CYS A 133 3.78 -31.86 -7.18
N ASP A 134 2.75 -32.52 -6.66
CA ASP A 134 2.80 -33.40 -5.50
C ASP A 134 3.14 -34.82 -5.93
N ARG A 135 4.43 -35.17 -5.86
CA ARG A 135 4.93 -36.47 -6.36
C ARG A 135 4.56 -37.63 -5.42
N TYR A 136 4.19 -37.33 -4.17
CA TYR A 136 3.92 -38.34 -3.13
C TYR A 136 2.44 -38.65 -2.92
N ARG A 137 1.54 -38.00 -3.67
CA ARG A 137 0.15 -38.41 -3.79
C ARG A 137 0.03 -39.48 -4.86
N ALA A 138 0.62 -40.66 -4.61
CA ALA A 138 0.24 -41.83 -5.40
C ALA A 138 -1.25 -42.13 -5.13
N PRO A 139 -2.02 -42.56 -6.15
CA PRO A 139 -3.45 -42.78 -6.01
C PRO A 139 -3.70 -43.88 -4.98
N ASN A 140 -4.70 -43.71 -4.12
CA ASN A 140 -5.37 -44.89 -3.58
C ASN A 140 -5.87 -45.68 -4.79
N ASP A 141 -5.34 -46.88 -4.98
CA ASP A 141 -5.91 -47.90 -5.85
C ASP A 141 -7.32 -48.21 -5.32
N ASN A 142 -8.31 -47.45 -5.80
CA ASN A 142 -9.75 -47.71 -5.80
C ASN A 142 -10.53 -46.58 -6.52
N MET A 143 -9.91 -45.91 -7.52
CA MET A 143 -10.65 -45.00 -8.38
C MET A 143 -10.75 -45.58 -9.79
N GLU A 144 -12.00 -45.71 -10.21
CA GLU A 144 -12.52 -46.39 -11.38
C GLU A 144 -11.82 -45.97 -12.69
N SER A 145 -11.75 -46.92 -13.62
CA SER A 145 -10.89 -47.03 -14.79
C SER A 145 -11.03 -45.99 -15.91
N ASN A 146 -11.58 -44.81 -15.66
CA ASN A 146 -11.79 -43.80 -16.69
C ASN A 146 -11.05 -42.51 -16.36
N GLU A 147 -9.79 -42.42 -16.81
CA GLU A 147 -9.17 -41.23 -17.43
C GLU A 147 -7.65 -41.44 -17.50
N ARG A 148 -7.22 -42.19 -18.51
CA ARG A 148 -5.80 -42.28 -18.90
C ARG A 148 -5.37 -40.99 -19.59
N THR A 149 -4.29 -40.39 -19.08
CA THR A 149 -3.39 -39.48 -19.80
C THR A 149 -2.94 -40.09 -21.13
N PRO A 150 -2.72 -39.28 -22.18
CA PRO A 150 -1.33 -39.04 -22.62
C PRO A 150 -1.14 -37.56 -23.03
N LEU A 151 0.05 -36.97 -22.99
CA LEU A 151 0.92 -36.92 -24.17
C LEU A 151 2.25 -36.21 -23.85
N ILE A 152 3.36 -36.93 -24.03
CA ILE A 152 4.65 -36.37 -24.44
C ILE A 152 4.85 -36.85 -25.87
N ALA A 153 5.01 -35.94 -26.82
CA ALA A 153 5.56 -36.24 -28.14
C ALA A 153 6.38 -35.05 -28.64
N VAL A 154 7.63 -35.34 -28.95
CA VAL A 154 8.71 -34.48 -29.45
C VAL A 154 8.43 -34.02 -30.89
N LEU A 155 8.76 -32.78 -31.27
CA LEU A 155 9.13 -32.48 -32.66
C LEU A 155 9.97 -31.20 -32.87
N ARG A 156 10.85 -31.33 -33.87
CA ARG A 156 12.04 -30.57 -34.28
C ARG A 156 11.78 -29.17 -34.89
N ILE A 157 12.71 -28.25 -34.60
CA ILE A 157 13.37 -27.21 -35.43
C ILE A 157 12.65 -26.70 -36.71
N ALA A 158 12.22 -25.41 -36.65
CA ALA A 158 12.26 -24.26 -37.60
C ALA A 158 12.21 -24.49 -39.15
N PRO A 159 11.62 -23.59 -40.01
CA PRO A 159 12.03 -22.16 -40.08
C PRO A 159 11.07 -21.07 -40.67
N ARG A 160 11.57 -19.82 -40.57
CA ARG A 160 11.51 -18.61 -41.46
C ARG A 160 10.27 -17.65 -41.51
N ARG A 161 10.53 -16.45 -40.96
CA ARG A 161 10.22 -15.04 -41.38
C ARG A 161 8.99 -14.77 -42.26
N GLN A 162 8.12 -13.84 -41.83
CA GLN A 162 7.99 -12.51 -42.47
C GLN A 162 7.19 -11.48 -41.64
N ARG A 163 7.62 -10.21 -41.77
CA ARG A 163 7.07 -8.97 -41.20
C ARG A 163 5.66 -8.65 -41.74
N TYR A 164 4.83 -7.97 -40.96
CA TYR A 164 4.05 -6.74 -41.28
C TYR A 164 3.23 -6.33 -40.03
N GLN A 165 3.62 -5.24 -39.35
CA GLN A 165 2.96 -3.92 -39.28
C GLN A 165 1.53 -3.86 -38.71
N ASN A 166 1.39 -2.94 -37.76
CA ASN A 166 0.23 -2.59 -36.93
C ASN A 166 -1.07 -2.39 -37.71
N ILE A 167 -2.20 -2.82 -37.13
CA ILE A 167 -3.47 -2.07 -37.02
C ILE A 167 -4.34 -2.74 -35.94
N VAL A 168 -4.84 -1.92 -35.03
CA VAL A 168 -5.81 -2.24 -33.97
C VAL A 168 -7.19 -2.43 -34.58
N VAL A 169 -7.78 -3.63 -34.51
CA VAL A 169 -9.24 -3.83 -34.49
C VAL A 169 -9.60 -5.08 -33.68
N PHE A 170 -10.28 -4.88 -32.56
CA PHE A 170 -11.01 -5.91 -31.83
C PHE A 170 -12.18 -6.39 -32.71
N ARG A 171 -12.06 -7.57 -33.35
CA ARG A 171 -13.22 -8.32 -33.86
C ARG A 171 -13.00 -9.84 -33.74
N PHE A 172 -13.96 -10.46 -33.06
CA PHE A 172 -14.14 -11.90 -32.95
C PHE A 172 -14.22 -12.56 -34.33
N PHE A 173 -13.38 -13.58 -34.56
CA PHE A 173 -13.67 -14.66 -35.50
C PHE A 173 -13.16 -15.98 -34.93
N ALA A 174 -14.09 -16.90 -34.71
CA ALA A 174 -13.82 -18.28 -34.42
C ALA A 174 -13.32 -18.98 -35.69
N PHE A 175 -12.12 -19.56 -35.65
CA PHE A 175 -11.72 -20.68 -36.50
C PHE A 175 -11.08 -21.74 -35.60
N ALA A 176 -11.75 -22.89 -35.51
CA ALA A 176 -11.23 -24.15 -34.96
C ALA A 176 -10.06 -24.62 -35.84
N PHE A 177 -8.99 -25.27 -35.36
CA PHE A 177 -8.91 -26.48 -34.53
C PHE A 177 -7.53 -26.49 -33.83
N GLY A 178 -7.48 -26.87 -32.55
CA GLY A 178 -6.23 -27.15 -31.81
C GLY A 178 -5.95 -26.29 -30.57
N SER A 179 -6.74 -25.24 -30.33
CA SER A 179 -6.45 -24.24 -29.28
C SER A 179 -7.27 -24.40 -28.00
N THR A 180 -8.17 -25.39 -27.92
CA THR A 180 -9.15 -25.48 -26.82
C THR A 180 -8.54 -25.97 -25.51
N LEU A 181 -7.53 -26.85 -25.53
CA LEU A 181 -6.93 -27.32 -24.27
C LEU A 181 -6.08 -26.24 -23.58
N ILE A 182 -5.33 -25.43 -24.35
CA ILE A 182 -4.51 -24.33 -23.83
C ILE A 182 -5.39 -23.15 -23.40
N LEU A 183 -6.44 -22.83 -24.15
CA LEU A 183 -7.41 -21.82 -23.74
C LEU A 183 -8.21 -22.25 -22.52
N VAL A 184 -8.62 -23.52 -22.41
CA VAL A 184 -9.34 -24.02 -21.22
C VAL A 184 -8.42 -24.11 -20.00
N VAL A 185 -7.15 -24.51 -20.14
CA VAL A 185 -6.19 -24.48 -19.02
C VAL A 185 -5.89 -23.03 -18.59
N LEU A 186 -5.77 -22.08 -19.53
CA LEU A 186 -5.66 -20.65 -19.20
C LEU A 186 -6.97 -20.06 -18.67
N PHE A 187 -8.16 -20.58 -19.02
CA PHE A 187 -9.46 -20.12 -18.51
C PHE A 187 -9.81 -20.73 -17.14
N VAL A 188 -9.34 -21.96 -16.87
CA VAL A 188 -9.49 -22.65 -15.58
C VAL A 188 -8.44 -22.14 -14.57
N LEU A 189 -7.24 -21.74 -15.03
CA LEU A 189 -6.22 -21.05 -14.23
C LEU A 189 -6.44 -19.52 -14.14
N ARG A 190 -7.20 -18.90 -15.06
CA ARG A 190 -7.79 -17.56 -14.94
C ARG A 190 -9.27 -17.63 -14.58
N ARG A 191 -9.61 -18.25 -13.46
CA ARG A 191 -10.65 -17.58 -12.66
C ARG A 191 -9.92 -16.44 -11.97
N PRO A 192 -10.04 -15.16 -12.41
CA PRO A 192 -9.75 -14.08 -11.50
C PRO A 192 -10.58 -14.41 -10.25
N ARG A 193 -9.92 -14.60 -9.11
CA ARG A 193 -10.65 -14.51 -7.84
C ARG A 193 -11.47 -13.22 -7.99
N PRO A 194 -12.80 -13.24 -7.75
CA PRO A 194 -13.56 -12.01 -7.84
C PRO A 194 -12.79 -10.97 -7.03
N VAL A 195 -12.40 -9.86 -7.67
CA VAL A 195 -11.66 -8.81 -7.00
C VAL A 195 -12.56 -8.35 -5.88
N VAL A 196 -12.22 -8.74 -4.65
CA VAL A 196 -13.00 -8.35 -3.49
C VAL A 196 -12.76 -6.86 -3.36
N ASP A 197 -13.76 -6.09 -3.75
CA ASP A 197 -13.78 -4.65 -3.59
C ASP A 197 -14.90 -4.30 -2.62
N THR A 198 -14.53 -3.87 -1.42
CA THR A 198 -15.49 -3.58 -0.36
C THR A 198 -15.00 -2.40 0.45
N GLN A 199 -15.85 -1.38 0.57
CA GLN A 199 -15.59 -0.21 1.39
C GLN A 199 -16.55 -0.18 2.58
N ILE A 200 -15.98 0.02 3.77
CA ILE A 200 -16.70 0.11 5.04
C ILE A 200 -16.30 1.44 5.68
N CYS A 201 -17.28 2.33 5.87
CA CYS A 201 -17.07 3.62 6.53
C CYS A 201 -17.27 3.49 8.04
N HIS A 202 -16.43 4.17 8.83
CA HIS A 202 -16.60 4.19 10.29
C HIS A 202 -17.96 4.76 10.70
N SER A 203 -18.48 5.69 9.91
CA SER A 203 -19.81 6.28 10.07
C SER A 203 -20.96 5.26 9.97
N SER A 204 -20.81 4.20 9.17
CA SER A 204 -21.80 3.13 9.03
C SER A 204 -21.83 2.16 10.21
N LEU A 205 -20.74 2.09 10.98
CA LEU A 205 -20.62 1.22 12.14
C LEU A 205 -21.17 1.88 13.41
N GLY A 206 -21.26 3.23 13.43
CA GLY A 206 -21.73 3.99 14.59
C GLY A 206 -20.82 3.92 15.82
N THR A 207 -19.58 3.45 15.66
CA THR A 207 -18.64 3.18 16.76
C THR A 207 -17.72 4.34 17.10
N SER A 208 -17.70 5.40 16.29
CA SER A 208 -16.80 6.54 16.47
C SER A 208 -17.49 7.88 16.25
N LYS A 209 -17.10 8.86 17.07
CA LYS A 209 -17.44 10.29 16.91
C LYS A 209 -16.30 11.10 16.29
N ALA A 210 -15.17 10.47 15.97
CA ALA A 210 -14.05 11.15 15.35
C ALA A 210 -14.37 11.56 13.92
N TYR A 211 -13.90 12.75 13.54
CA TYR A 211 -14.01 13.28 12.20
C TYR A 211 -12.87 14.27 11.91
N ALA A 212 -12.62 14.46 10.61
CA ALA A 212 -11.58 15.31 10.05
C ALA A 212 -12.10 15.97 8.77
N GLY A 213 -11.54 17.12 8.41
CA GLY A 213 -11.87 17.82 7.18
C GLY A 213 -11.27 17.12 5.96
N ALA A 214 -12.06 17.00 4.88
CA ALA A 214 -11.60 16.35 3.66
C ALA A 214 -10.28 16.91 3.10
N LYS A 215 -10.05 18.22 3.22
CA LYS A 215 -8.81 18.87 2.76
C LYS A 215 -7.58 18.34 3.51
N ALA A 216 -7.64 18.25 4.84
CA ALA A 216 -6.54 17.75 5.66
C ALA A 216 -6.19 16.29 5.30
N LEU A 217 -7.20 15.47 5.05
CA LEU A 217 -7.01 14.08 4.62
C LEU A 217 -6.40 13.99 3.20
N ASN A 218 -6.89 14.79 2.25
CA ASN A 218 -6.43 14.72 0.85
C ASN A 218 -5.00 15.22 0.65
N ASN A 219 -4.53 16.18 1.45
CA ASN A 219 -3.21 16.81 1.30
C ASN A 219 -2.03 15.81 1.36
N ASN A 220 -2.21 14.64 1.96
CA ASN A 220 -1.10 13.70 2.22
C ASN A 220 -1.21 12.39 1.42
N ILE A 221 -2.21 12.22 0.55
CA ILE A 221 -2.44 10.95 -0.16
C ILE A 221 -1.29 10.61 -1.09
N ASP A 222 -0.89 11.57 -1.92
CA ASP A 222 0.09 11.33 -2.98
C ASP A 222 1.45 10.98 -2.35
N ASP A 223 1.91 11.78 -1.38
CA ASP A 223 3.14 11.51 -0.59
C ASP A 223 3.08 10.16 0.13
N PHE A 224 1.95 9.83 0.77
CA PHE A 224 1.79 8.55 1.47
C PHE A 224 1.89 7.36 0.50
N CYS A 225 1.19 7.43 -0.64
CA CYS A 225 1.18 6.35 -1.62
C CYS A 225 2.55 6.20 -2.32
N GLN A 226 3.27 7.30 -2.53
CA GLN A 226 4.65 7.27 -3.01
C GLN A 226 5.57 6.58 -1.99
N GLU A 227 5.47 6.94 -0.70
CA GLU A 227 6.25 6.28 0.37
C GLU A 227 5.97 4.78 0.44
N VAL A 228 4.71 4.36 0.31
CA VAL A 228 4.41 2.93 0.25
C VAL A 228 5.09 2.29 -0.97
N THR A 229 4.95 2.87 -2.16
CA THR A 229 5.57 2.33 -3.39
C THR A 229 7.07 2.10 -3.22
N ASN A 230 7.75 3.04 -2.56
CA ASN A 230 9.19 3.02 -2.34
C ASN A 230 9.63 2.00 -1.28
N ASN A 231 8.75 1.64 -0.34
CA ASN A 231 9.05 0.75 0.78
C ASN A 231 8.42 -0.65 0.66
N GLU A 232 7.63 -0.90 -0.39
CA GLU A 232 7.01 -2.20 -0.63
C GLU A 232 8.09 -3.26 -0.93
N PRO A 233 8.19 -4.34 -0.13
CA PRO A 233 9.16 -5.40 -0.35
C PRO A 233 8.78 -6.28 -1.56
N VAL A 234 9.78 -6.90 -2.19
CA VAL A 234 9.59 -7.87 -3.29
C VAL A 234 8.69 -9.06 -2.88
N THR A 235 8.62 -9.36 -1.57
CA THR A 235 7.72 -10.35 -0.97
C THR A 235 6.74 -9.68 -0.02
N THR A 236 5.44 -9.69 -0.35
CA THR A 236 4.42 -8.81 0.25
C THR A 236 3.50 -9.46 1.29
N ILE A 237 3.71 -10.73 1.66
CA ILE A 237 2.77 -11.46 2.55
C ILE A 237 2.78 -10.85 3.96
N GLY A 238 1.63 -10.34 4.40
CA GLY A 238 1.46 -9.76 5.73
C GLY A 238 2.29 -8.49 5.95
N TRP A 239 2.59 -7.77 4.86
CA TRP A 239 3.26 -6.48 4.92
C TRP A 239 2.24 -5.39 5.24
N THR A 240 2.63 -4.46 6.13
CA THR A 240 1.81 -3.33 6.54
C THR A 240 2.68 -2.09 6.62
N TRP A 241 2.18 -0.99 6.07
CA TRP A 241 2.76 0.33 6.22
C TRP A 241 1.73 1.28 6.78
N SER A 242 2.16 2.11 7.72
CA SER A 242 1.27 3.01 8.44
C SER A 242 2.01 4.29 8.78
N LYS A 243 1.31 5.43 8.67
CA LYS A 243 1.86 6.75 8.98
C LYS A 243 0.80 7.62 9.63
N ILE A 244 1.20 8.27 10.73
CA ILE A 244 0.39 9.22 11.47
C ILE A 244 0.63 10.62 10.90
N TYR A 245 -0.43 11.39 10.70
CA TYR A 245 -0.42 12.77 10.23
C TYR A 245 -1.03 13.71 11.26
N TYR A 246 -0.52 14.94 11.29
CA TYR A 246 -0.99 16.03 12.15
C TYR A 246 -1.17 15.65 13.62
N ARG A 247 -0.13 14.99 14.18
CA ARG A 247 -0.11 14.57 15.58
C ARG A 247 -0.39 15.75 16.52
N ASN A 248 -1.17 15.50 17.58
CA ASN A 248 -1.60 16.47 18.57
C ASN A 248 -2.45 17.62 18.02
N THR A 249 -3.22 17.36 16.96
CA THR A 249 -4.17 18.33 16.39
C THR A 249 -5.58 17.74 16.31
N PRO A 250 -6.64 18.56 16.15
CA PRO A 250 -7.99 18.04 15.91
C PRO A 250 -8.12 17.17 14.65
N GLU A 251 -7.19 17.30 13.70
CA GLU A 251 -7.15 16.56 12.43
C GLU A 251 -6.14 15.40 12.47
N GLU A 252 -5.80 14.87 13.65
CA GLU A 252 -4.89 13.72 13.75
C GLU A 252 -5.52 12.45 13.17
N TYR A 253 -4.81 11.80 12.26
CA TYR A 253 -5.23 10.53 11.66
C TYR A 253 -4.03 9.64 11.27
N THR A 254 -4.34 8.36 11.02
CA THR A 254 -3.41 7.40 10.44
C THR A 254 -3.91 6.93 9.09
N MET A 255 -3.02 6.91 8.10
CA MET A 255 -3.21 6.15 6.87
C MET A 255 -2.46 4.83 6.97
N THR A 256 -3.11 3.73 6.58
CA THR A 256 -2.53 2.39 6.61
C THR A 256 -2.81 1.65 5.31
N VAL A 257 -1.80 0.94 4.82
CA VAL A 257 -1.92 -0.06 3.75
C VAL A 257 -1.40 -1.38 4.27
N ALA A 258 -2.19 -2.43 4.09
CA ALA A 258 -1.81 -3.79 4.47
C ALA A 258 -2.08 -4.76 3.31
N ILE A 259 -1.21 -5.74 3.15
CA ILE A 259 -1.28 -6.74 2.08
C ILE A 259 -1.55 -8.11 2.70
N SER A 260 -2.73 -8.66 2.38
CA SER A 260 -3.19 -9.93 2.95
C SER A 260 -2.62 -11.16 2.24
N ASN A 261 -2.35 -11.08 0.94
CA ASN A 261 -1.82 -12.15 0.09
C ASN A 261 -0.99 -11.54 -1.06
N ARG A 262 -0.32 -12.37 -1.87
CA ARG A 262 0.51 -11.92 -3.01
C ARG A 262 -0.25 -10.98 -3.95
N ALA A 263 0.02 -9.69 -3.84
CA ALA A 263 -0.42 -8.71 -4.80
C ALA A 263 0.66 -8.45 -5.87
N PHE A 264 0.26 -8.47 -7.13
CA PHE A 264 1.06 -8.05 -8.28
C PHE A 264 0.23 -7.03 -9.07
N SER A 265 0.35 -5.75 -8.75
CA SER A 265 -0.30 -4.68 -9.54
C SER A 265 0.46 -3.35 -9.46
N SER A 266 0.18 -2.48 -10.43
CA SER A 266 0.61 -1.08 -10.47
C SER A 266 0.03 -0.32 -9.26
N TYR A 267 0.84 -0.22 -8.21
CA TYR A 267 0.42 0.12 -6.86
C TYR A 267 0.02 1.61 -6.66
N GLU A 268 0.73 2.56 -7.27
CA GLU A 268 0.60 3.98 -6.91
C GLU A 268 -0.81 4.56 -7.22
N ASN A 269 -1.27 4.41 -8.46
CA ASN A 269 -2.60 4.89 -8.86
C ASN A 269 -3.74 4.17 -8.13
N GLN A 270 -3.55 2.88 -7.80
CA GLN A 270 -4.52 2.11 -7.04
C GLN A 270 -4.62 2.61 -5.60
N CYS A 271 -3.47 2.89 -4.95
CA CYS A 271 -3.41 3.45 -3.61
C CYS A 271 -4.11 4.80 -3.54
N ILE A 272 -3.76 5.71 -4.46
CA ILE A 272 -4.35 7.05 -4.53
C ILE A 272 -5.87 6.94 -4.72
N GLY A 273 -6.32 6.11 -5.67
CA GLY A 273 -7.73 5.89 -5.95
C GLY A 273 -8.49 5.33 -4.74
N ALA A 274 -7.93 4.32 -4.06
CA ALA A 274 -8.56 3.70 -2.90
C ALA A 274 -8.66 4.66 -1.71
N MET A 275 -7.59 5.38 -1.39
CA MET A 275 -7.59 6.38 -0.32
C MET A 275 -8.56 7.53 -0.59
N ARG A 276 -8.56 8.07 -1.82
CA ARG A 276 -9.52 9.10 -2.25
C ARG A 276 -10.96 8.60 -2.15
N SER A 277 -11.22 7.33 -2.49
CA SER A 277 -12.55 6.75 -2.37
C SER A 277 -13.03 6.63 -0.92
N ILE A 278 -12.14 6.30 0.02
CA ILE A 278 -12.48 6.31 1.46
C ILE A 278 -12.79 7.74 1.89
N ILE A 279 -11.91 8.70 1.60
CA ILE A 279 -12.06 10.09 2.03
C ILE A 279 -13.33 10.70 1.44
N ASN A 280 -13.59 10.52 0.16
CA ASN A 280 -14.71 11.17 -0.51
C ASN A 280 -16.04 10.41 -0.36
N GLY A 281 -16.01 9.15 0.11
CA GLY A 281 -17.22 8.34 0.31
C GLY A 281 -17.63 8.12 1.77
N CYS A 282 -16.76 8.39 2.75
CA CYS A 282 -17.04 8.18 4.17
C CYS A 282 -17.33 9.48 4.92
N ASP A 283 -18.47 10.08 4.56
CA ASP A 283 -19.00 11.33 5.11
C ASP A 283 -19.63 11.21 6.50
N VAL A 284 -19.64 12.34 7.21
CA VAL A 284 -20.40 12.53 8.46
C VAL A 284 -20.93 13.97 8.57
N PRO A 285 -22.16 14.18 9.06
CA PRO A 285 -23.15 13.16 9.44
C PRO A 285 -23.66 12.37 8.23
N VAL A 286 -23.99 11.08 8.43
CA VAL A 286 -24.55 10.21 7.36
C VAL A 286 -25.93 10.70 6.93
N ASN A 287 -26.73 11.16 7.91
CA ASN A 287 -28.08 11.66 7.72
C ASN A 287 -28.12 13.14 8.12
N GLY A 288 -27.78 14.04 7.19
CA GLY A 288 -27.79 15.48 7.46
C GLY A 288 -27.00 16.28 6.45
N SER A 289 -26.99 17.59 6.65
CA SER A 289 -26.16 18.49 5.85
C SER A 289 -24.70 18.38 6.29
N ASN A 290 -23.79 18.16 5.34
CA ASN A 290 -22.34 18.16 5.56
C ASN A 290 -21.65 19.30 4.76
N PRO A 291 -21.97 20.58 5.02
CA PRO A 291 -21.44 21.70 4.26
C PRO A 291 -19.93 21.92 4.47
N MET A 292 -19.39 21.43 5.59
CA MET A 292 -17.97 21.49 5.93
C MET A 292 -17.17 20.30 5.39
N ASN A 293 -17.84 19.35 4.72
CA ASN A 293 -17.23 18.17 4.11
C ASN A 293 -16.41 17.33 5.11
N TRP A 294 -16.97 17.08 6.30
CA TRP A 294 -16.37 16.26 7.36
C TRP A 294 -16.41 14.77 7.01
N LYS A 295 -15.33 14.06 7.34
CA LYS A 295 -15.12 12.65 7.03
C LYS A 295 -14.81 11.87 8.31
N GLN A 296 -15.25 10.60 8.40
CA GLN A 296 -14.87 9.70 9.51
C GLN A 296 -13.82 8.67 9.13
N GLY A 297 -13.38 8.65 7.87
CA GLY A 297 -12.51 7.59 7.38
C GLY A 297 -13.22 6.24 7.35
N GLY A 298 -12.41 5.19 7.27
CA GLY A 298 -12.91 3.84 7.08
C GLY A 298 -11.86 2.92 6.48
N LYS A 299 -12.32 1.80 5.94
CA LYS A 299 -11.49 0.76 5.33
C LYS A 299 -12.01 0.45 3.93
N ARG A 300 -11.09 0.22 2.99
CA ARG A 300 -11.38 -0.37 1.68
C ARG A 300 -10.49 -1.58 1.45
N LEU A 301 -11.11 -2.72 1.15
CA LEU A 301 -10.44 -3.89 0.62
C LEU A 301 -10.54 -3.80 -0.91
N HIS A 302 -9.42 -3.94 -1.62
CA HIS A 302 -9.40 -3.98 -3.08
C HIS A 302 -8.36 -5.00 -3.54
N GLY A 303 -8.83 -6.18 -3.94
CA GLY A 303 -7.96 -7.33 -4.18
C GLY A 303 -7.30 -7.79 -2.88
N ASP A 304 -5.97 -7.92 -2.88
CA ASP A 304 -5.23 -8.33 -1.69
C ASP A 304 -4.83 -7.16 -0.76
N TYR A 305 -5.10 -5.92 -1.18
CA TYR A 305 -4.77 -4.72 -0.43
C TYR A 305 -5.93 -4.27 0.46
N THR A 306 -5.59 -3.93 1.69
CA THR A 306 -6.44 -3.21 2.63
C THR A 306 -5.91 -1.80 2.81
N TYR A 307 -6.73 -0.81 2.48
CA TYR A 307 -6.50 0.61 2.72
C TYR A 307 -7.34 1.05 3.91
N LYS A 308 -6.77 1.83 4.83
CA LYS A 308 -7.48 2.29 6.04
C LYS A 308 -7.10 3.72 6.37
N ILE A 309 -8.10 4.49 6.80
CA ILE A 309 -7.96 5.84 7.34
C ILE A 309 -8.67 5.87 8.68
N ASP A 310 -7.91 6.05 9.75
CA ASP A 310 -8.43 6.14 11.12
C ASP A 310 -8.17 7.52 11.69
N ILE A 311 -9.22 8.20 12.12
CA ILE A 311 -9.13 9.52 12.76
C ILE A 311 -9.20 9.32 14.27
N PHE A 312 -8.32 9.97 15.01
CA PHE A 312 -8.16 9.72 16.45
C PHE A 312 -9.06 10.56 17.33
N ARG A 313 -9.27 11.82 16.99
CA ARG A 313 -9.89 12.82 17.86
C ARG A 313 -11.39 12.54 18.09
N GLN A 314 -11.75 11.90 19.20
CA GLN A 314 -13.14 11.55 19.52
C GLN A 314 -13.91 12.66 20.26
N ASN A 315 -13.21 13.59 20.90
CA ASN A 315 -13.76 14.59 21.81
C ASN A 315 -14.00 15.95 21.14
N ARG A 316 -14.31 15.96 19.84
CA ARG A 316 -14.70 17.17 19.09
C ARG A 316 -16.21 17.44 19.24
N PRO A 317 -16.72 18.63 18.90
CA PRO A 317 -18.15 18.91 18.95
C PRO A 317 -18.93 17.90 18.11
N TRP A 318 -19.99 17.32 18.70
CA TRP A 318 -20.82 16.30 18.05
C TRP A 318 -22.32 16.65 18.19
N PRO A 319 -23.12 16.66 17.10
CA PRO A 319 -22.74 16.38 15.71
C PRO A 319 -21.72 17.39 15.15
N PRO A 320 -20.97 17.03 14.09
CA PRO A 320 -19.97 17.93 13.51
C PRO A 320 -20.58 19.28 13.12
N PRO A 321 -19.84 20.38 13.29
CA PRO A 321 -20.36 21.72 13.02
C PRO A 321 -20.66 21.93 11.53
N THR A 322 -21.74 22.64 11.22
CA THR A 322 -22.15 22.96 9.84
C THR A 322 -21.53 24.26 9.30
N LYS A 323 -20.76 24.97 10.11
CA LYS A 323 -20.01 26.16 9.71
C LYS A 323 -18.82 26.36 10.65
N PRO A 324 -17.74 27.03 10.22
CA PRO A 324 -16.66 27.39 11.13
C PRO A 324 -17.19 28.31 12.25
N ARG A 325 -16.53 28.28 13.40
CA ARG A 325 -16.77 29.18 14.55
C ARG A 325 -15.53 30.01 14.84
N GLN A 326 -15.74 31.20 15.39
CA GLN A 326 -14.67 32.10 15.77
C GLN A 326 -15.10 33.13 16.82
N ALA A 327 -14.17 33.48 17.71
CA ALA A 327 -14.13 34.77 18.40
C ALA A 327 -12.80 35.47 18.09
N CYS A 328 -12.82 36.81 18.06
CA CYS A 328 -11.60 37.58 17.85
C CYS A 328 -11.66 38.93 18.56
N GLU A 329 -10.59 39.27 19.27
CA GLU A 329 -10.44 40.53 19.98
C GLU A 329 -9.06 41.14 19.69
N GLY A 330 -9.04 42.46 19.51
CA GLY A 330 -7.83 43.23 19.28
C GLY A 330 -7.66 44.35 20.31
N TRP A 331 -6.52 44.38 20.99
CA TRP A 331 -6.21 45.34 22.05
C TRP A 331 -5.01 46.22 21.71
N TYR A 332 -5.18 47.53 21.83
CA TYR A 332 -4.06 48.45 21.71
C TYR A 332 -3.11 48.31 22.90
N LYS A 333 -1.81 48.16 22.62
CA LYS A 333 -0.75 48.04 23.62
C LYS A 333 0.41 48.98 23.27
N ILE A 334 0.19 50.29 23.44
CA ILE A 334 1.16 51.41 23.33
C ILE A 334 1.98 51.44 22.03
N ILE A 335 2.84 50.45 21.78
CA ILE A 335 3.69 50.34 20.58
C ILE A 335 3.30 49.17 19.66
N TRP A 336 2.37 48.30 20.04
CA TRP A 336 1.82 47.23 19.19
C TRP A 336 0.32 47.03 19.41
N GLN A 337 -0.28 46.23 18.53
CA GLN A 337 -1.65 45.75 18.63
C GLN A 337 -1.63 44.25 18.95
N HIS A 338 -2.23 43.84 20.07
CA HIS A 338 -2.36 42.44 20.46
C HIS A 338 -3.66 41.83 19.94
N TYR A 339 -3.65 40.57 19.54
CA TYR A 339 -4.82 39.83 19.10
C TYR A 339 -4.96 38.52 19.82
N ASP A 340 -6.20 38.19 20.15
CA ASP A 340 -6.65 36.88 20.57
C ASP A 340 -7.67 36.38 19.56
N ILE A 341 -7.42 35.21 18.96
CA ILE A 341 -8.32 34.57 18.01
C ILE A 341 -8.60 33.14 18.47
N TYR A 342 -9.87 32.83 18.63
CA TYR A 342 -10.35 31.48 18.90
C TYR A 342 -11.04 30.95 17.66
N GLY A 343 -10.94 29.66 17.39
CA GLY A 343 -11.62 29.07 16.26
C GLY A 343 -11.97 27.60 16.43
N GLY A 344 -12.90 27.14 15.61
CA GLY A 344 -13.32 25.74 15.57
C GLY A 344 -13.86 25.39 14.19
N GLY A 345 -13.49 24.21 13.69
CA GLY A 345 -13.85 23.75 12.35
C GLY A 345 -13.01 24.34 11.20
N TRP A 346 -11.90 25.03 11.48
CA TRP A 346 -10.95 25.58 10.51
C TRP A 346 -9.57 25.75 11.14
N ALA A 347 -8.49 25.86 10.36
CA ALA A 347 -7.10 25.96 10.86
C ALA A 347 -6.70 24.84 11.87
N ASN A 348 -7.18 23.62 11.64
CA ASN A 348 -7.15 22.54 12.62
C ASN A 348 -5.96 21.55 12.51
N TYR A 349 -4.96 21.79 11.66
CA TYR A 349 -3.91 20.78 11.38
C TYR A 349 -2.47 21.31 11.31
N ASP A 350 -2.25 22.61 11.47
CA ASP A 350 -0.98 23.26 11.14
C ASP A 350 -0.59 24.41 12.05
N TRP A 351 -1.24 24.57 13.21
CA TRP A 351 -0.99 25.64 14.17
C TRP A 351 -1.07 27.04 13.53
N GLY A 352 -1.95 27.17 12.53
CA GLY A 352 -2.17 28.41 11.77
C GLY A 352 -1.11 28.73 10.72
N ALA A 353 -0.08 27.91 10.54
CA ALA A 353 1.07 28.23 9.68
C ALA A 353 0.75 28.26 8.17
N LYS A 354 -0.18 27.43 7.69
CA LYS A 354 -0.66 27.38 6.29
C LYS A 354 -2.05 27.97 6.11
N SER A 355 -2.66 28.49 7.17
CA SER A 355 -4.01 29.08 7.17
C SER A 355 -3.98 30.55 7.61
N LEU A 356 -3.81 30.82 8.90
CA LEU A 356 -3.84 32.16 9.48
C LEU A 356 -2.65 33.02 9.07
N GLN A 357 -1.40 32.57 9.26
CA GLN A 357 -0.23 33.41 8.98
C GLN A 357 -0.18 33.88 7.51
N PRO A 358 -0.44 33.02 6.49
CA PRO A 358 -0.49 33.45 5.10
C PRO A 358 -1.63 34.41 4.79
N ALA A 359 -2.73 34.38 5.54
CA ALA A 359 -3.82 35.35 5.42
C ALA A 359 -3.50 36.70 6.10
N ILE A 360 -2.81 36.66 7.25
CA ILE A 360 -2.45 37.84 8.04
C ILE A 360 -1.35 38.66 7.37
N ASN A 361 -0.27 38.00 6.95
CA ASN A 361 0.97 38.64 6.49
C ASN A 361 0.76 39.66 5.35
N PRO A 362 -0.02 39.37 4.29
CA PRO A 362 -0.25 40.32 3.21
C PRO A 362 -0.97 41.59 3.65
N CYS A 363 -1.87 41.50 4.64
CA CYS A 363 -2.62 42.65 5.11
C CYS A 363 -1.84 43.48 6.14
N CYS A 364 -1.14 42.82 7.07
CA CYS A 364 -0.42 43.51 8.13
C CYS A 364 0.94 44.05 7.67
N GLY A 365 1.54 43.43 6.65
CA GLY A 365 2.86 43.72 6.12
C GLY A 365 3.89 42.70 6.61
N LEU A 366 4.84 42.34 5.75
CA LEU A 366 5.92 41.39 6.10
C LEU A 366 6.71 41.90 7.31
N GLY A 367 6.92 41.03 8.30
CA GLY A 367 7.63 41.36 9.55
C GLY A 367 6.79 42.07 10.61
N SER A 368 5.53 42.42 10.34
CA SER A 368 4.66 43.02 11.35
C SER A 368 4.12 42.00 12.37
N LEU A 369 3.96 40.74 11.96
CA LEU A 369 3.47 39.66 12.82
C LEU A 369 4.58 39.19 13.76
N THR A 370 4.40 39.41 15.06
CA THR A 370 5.37 39.04 16.10
C THR A 370 4.68 38.33 17.26
N GLY A 371 5.44 37.60 18.08
CA GLY A 371 4.87 36.90 19.24
C GLY A 371 3.82 35.85 18.89
N TRP A 372 3.95 35.19 17.73
CA TRP A 372 3.01 34.17 17.27
C TRP A 372 2.96 32.99 18.22
N ASN A 373 1.78 32.68 18.70
CA ASN A 373 1.49 31.48 19.46
C ASN A 373 0.16 30.87 18.99
N PHE A 374 0.06 29.55 19.12
CA PHE A 374 -1.11 28.80 18.72
C PHE A 374 -1.17 27.50 19.53
N GLU A 375 -2.32 27.22 20.12
CA GLU A 375 -2.58 25.98 20.83
C GLU A 375 -3.93 25.36 20.43
N TYR A 376 -3.97 24.04 20.39
CA TYR A 376 -5.23 23.30 20.32
C TYR A 376 -5.65 22.96 21.74
N PHE A 377 -6.92 23.17 22.07
CA PHE A 377 -7.45 22.71 23.34
C PHE A 377 -7.58 21.20 23.33
N ASP A 378 -7.48 20.54 24.49
CA ASP A 378 -7.72 19.09 24.62
C ASP A 378 -9.19 18.75 24.37
N GLU A 379 -10.11 19.56 24.89
CA GLU A 379 -11.53 19.53 24.60
C GLU A 379 -11.99 20.91 24.14
N PRO A 380 -13.02 20.99 23.29
CA PRO A 380 -13.57 22.27 22.91
C PRO A 380 -14.03 23.06 24.14
N ASP A 381 -13.86 24.39 24.11
CA ASP A 381 -14.35 25.24 25.17
C ASP A 381 -15.90 25.31 25.20
N GLU A 382 -16.45 26.07 26.14
CA GLU A 382 -17.91 26.24 26.28
C GLU A 382 -18.58 26.83 25.03
N ASN A 383 -17.82 27.52 24.18
CA ASN A 383 -18.29 28.09 22.91
C ASN A 383 -18.09 27.15 21.71
N GLY A 384 -17.45 25.99 21.94
CA GLY A 384 -17.12 25.00 20.93
C GLY A 384 -15.94 25.39 20.04
N TYR A 385 -15.03 26.26 20.52
CA TYR A 385 -13.73 26.51 19.90
C TYR A 385 -12.77 25.37 20.20
N GLU A 386 -11.95 25.00 19.21
CA GLU A 386 -11.00 23.88 19.26
C GLU A 386 -9.55 24.36 19.44
N TRP A 387 -9.29 25.66 19.29
CA TRP A 387 -7.97 26.26 19.41
C TRP A 387 -8.02 27.75 19.76
N HIS A 388 -6.88 28.26 20.23
CA HIS A 388 -6.59 29.66 20.49
C HIS A 388 -5.25 30.05 19.87
N SER A 389 -5.20 31.24 19.28
CA SER A 389 -3.98 31.87 18.79
C SER A 389 -3.90 33.29 19.30
N TRP A 390 -2.70 33.69 19.71
CA TRP A 390 -2.42 35.06 20.11
C TRP A 390 -1.12 35.55 19.51
N PHE A 391 -1.10 36.83 19.14
CA PHE A 391 0.03 37.45 18.46
C PHE A 391 -0.04 38.98 18.52
N ASN A 392 1.02 39.62 18.08
CA ASN A 392 1.12 41.06 17.97
C ASN A 392 1.29 41.50 16.51
N THR A 393 0.77 42.68 16.19
CA THR A 393 1.00 43.36 14.92
C THR A 393 1.29 44.86 15.13
N ALA A 394 1.60 45.58 14.05
CA ALA A 394 1.67 47.04 14.08
C ALA A 394 0.32 47.67 14.48
N ILE A 395 0.37 48.89 15.03
CA ILE A 395 -0.82 49.65 15.42
C ILE A 395 -1.72 49.94 14.21
N GLY A 396 -3.04 49.93 14.42
CA GLY A 396 -4.03 50.31 13.40
C GLY A 396 -4.36 49.21 12.40
N THR A 397 -3.87 47.99 12.61
CA THR A 397 -4.20 46.82 11.76
C THR A 397 -5.62 46.32 11.98
N ARG A 398 -6.28 46.62 13.11
CA ARG A 398 -7.59 46.01 13.44
C ARG A 398 -8.63 46.36 12.39
N ARG A 399 -8.92 47.65 12.22
CA ARG A 399 -9.86 48.14 11.19
C ARG A 399 -9.46 47.76 9.77
N ARG A 400 -8.16 47.73 9.49
CA ARG A 400 -7.64 47.46 8.14
C ARG A 400 -7.73 45.99 7.74
N CYS A 401 -7.56 45.07 8.69
CA CYS A 401 -7.26 43.68 8.40
C CYS A 401 -8.18 42.66 9.08
N PHE A 402 -8.70 43.00 10.26
CA PHE A 402 -9.33 42.04 11.16
C PHE A 402 -10.81 42.38 11.44
N ASP A 403 -11.17 43.66 11.49
CA ASP A 403 -12.54 44.17 11.62
C ASP A 403 -13.25 44.32 10.26
N ASN A 404 -12.89 43.44 9.32
CA ASN A 404 -13.50 43.38 8.00
C ASN A 404 -13.58 41.95 7.47
N ASN A 405 -13.41 40.94 8.35
CA ASN A 405 -13.47 39.50 8.12
C ASN A 405 -12.53 38.92 7.03
N ARG A 406 -11.70 39.76 6.37
CA ARG A 406 -10.89 39.32 5.21
C ARG A 406 -9.88 38.25 5.57
N ILE A 407 -9.16 38.45 6.68
CA ILE A 407 -8.14 37.49 7.13
C ILE A 407 -8.81 36.17 7.51
N GLN A 408 -9.88 36.26 8.28
CA GLN A 408 -10.59 35.11 8.84
C GLN A 408 -11.19 34.25 7.74
N CYS A 409 -11.89 34.89 6.80
CA CYS A 409 -12.45 34.25 5.62
C CYS A 409 -11.35 33.60 4.75
N ALA A 410 -10.25 34.32 4.49
CA ALA A 410 -9.13 33.81 3.69
C ALA A 410 -8.43 32.60 4.35
N ALA A 411 -8.41 32.54 5.68
CA ALA A 411 -7.85 31.42 6.44
C ALA A 411 -8.81 30.21 6.56
N GLY A 412 -10.04 30.32 6.04
CA GLY A 412 -11.07 29.27 6.08
C GLY A 412 -12.03 29.35 7.27
N GLY A 413 -11.96 30.44 8.04
CA GLY A 413 -12.91 30.77 9.10
C GLY A 413 -14.18 31.46 8.59
N PRO A 414 -15.03 31.97 9.49
CA PRO A 414 -16.26 32.65 9.11
C PRO A 414 -16.00 33.96 8.34
N CYS A 415 -16.77 34.19 7.28
CA CYS A 415 -16.72 35.41 6.47
C CYS A 415 -17.70 36.49 6.95
N ASP A 416 -18.30 36.31 8.12
CA ASP A 416 -19.29 37.20 8.76
C ASP A 416 -18.94 37.51 10.22
N SER A 417 -17.74 37.11 10.68
CA SER A 417 -17.23 37.37 12.03
C SER A 417 -16.09 38.39 12.01
N TYR A 418 -16.16 39.39 12.88
CA TYR A 418 -15.26 40.55 12.93
C TYR A 418 -14.49 40.57 14.26
N CYS A 419 -13.29 41.15 14.26
CA CYS A 419 -12.54 41.34 15.49
C CYS A 419 -12.99 42.59 16.25
N GLY A 420 -13.48 42.39 17.49
CA GLY A 420 -13.83 43.46 18.41
C GLY A 420 -12.62 44.10 19.10
N GLY A 421 -12.89 45.00 20.04
CA GLY A 421 -11.86 45.64 20.88
C GLY A 421 -11.53 47.08 20.50
N ASN A 422 -10.50 47.64 21.13
CA ASN A 422 -10.24 49.08 21.17
C ASN A 422 -9.01 49.57 20.39
N GLY A 423 -8.32 48.70 19.64
CA GLY A 423 -7.18 49.13 18.80
C GLY A 423 -7.38 49.02 17.30
#